data_AF-A0A3D0W4Y2-F1
#
_entry.id   AF-A0A3D0W4Y2-F1
#
_cell.length_a   1.000
_cell.length_b   1.000
_cell.length_c   1.000
_cell.angle_alpha   90.00
_cell.angle_beta   90.00
_cell.angle_gamma   90.00
#
_symmetry.space_group_name_H-M   'P 1'
#
loop_
_entity.id
_entity.type
_entity.pdbx_description
1 polymer ?
#
loop_
_entity_poly.entity_id
_entity_poly.type
_entity_poly.pdbx_seq_one_letter_code
_entity_poly.pdbx_strand_id
1 'polypeptide(L)' 'IEGEAHSQTFTIECLIKKSNIKTQGVGNSRRIAEQEAASKAYQLMLELN' A
#
# COMPACT_ATOMS: atom_id res chain seq x y z
N ILE A 1 21.43 0.91 -15.84
CA ILE A 1 20.95 1.10 -14.45
C ILE A 1 21.37 2.50 -14.08
N GLU A 2 20.41 3.42 -13.94
CA GLU A 2 20.65 4.78 -13.47
C GLU A 2 19.79 5.01 -12.22
N GLY A 3 20.37 5.64 -11.20
CA GLY A 3 19.80 5.81 -9.86
C GLY A 3 20.51 4.94 -8.82
N GLU A 4 21.01 5.56 -7.75
CA GLU A 4 21.72 4.85 -6.70
C GLU A 4 20.84 3.77 -6.05
N ALA A 5 21.44 2.62 -5.72
CA ALA A 5 20.77 1.49 -5.06
C ALA A 5 20.06 1.86 -3.74
N HIS A 6 20.33 3.05 -3.21
CA HIS A 6 19.85 3.62 -1.95
C HIS A 6 18.47 4.28 -2.03
N SER A 7 17.80 4.29 -3.19
CA SER A 7 16.47 4.91 -3.37
C SER A 7 15.42 3.96 -3.96
N GLN A 8 15.39 2.72 -3.48
CA GLN A 8 14.35 1.77 -3.87
C GLN A 8 12.98 2.26 -3.40
N THR A 9 12.07 2.45 -4.36
CA THR A 9 10.66 2.71 -4.08
C THR A 9 9.88 1.42 -4.29
N PHE A 10 9.06 1.07 -3.31
CA PHE A 10 8.17 -0.07 -3.34
C PHE A 10 6.76 0.42 -3.51
N THR A 11 6.01 -0.23 -4.39
CA THR A 11 4.59 0.02 -4.62
C THR A 11 3.84 -1.28 -4.39
N ILE A 12 2.91 -1.28 -3.44
CA ILE A 12 2.18 -2.48 -3.00
C ILE A 12 0.68 -2.22 -3.07
N GLU A 13 -0.08 -3.20 -3.54
CA GLU A 13 -1.53 -3.18 -3.55
C GLU A 13 -2.10 -4.03 -2.39
N CYS A 14 -3.13 -3.52 -1.73
CA CYS A 14 -3.97 -4.28 -0.80
C CYS A 14 -5.34 -4.52 -1.45
N LEU A 15 -5.79 -5.78 -1.46
CA LEU A 15 -7.04 -6.21 -2.10
C LEU A 15 -7.91 -6.96 -1.08
N ILE A 16 -9.09 -6.41 -0.76
CA ILE A 16 -10.10 -7.07 0.07
C ILE A 16 -11.31 -7.40 -0.81
N LYS A 17 -11.32 -8.63 -1.33
CA LYS A 17 -12.30 -9.08 -2.34
C LYS A 17 -13.76 -8.95 -1.89
N LYS A 18 -14.06 -9.28 -0.63
CA LYS A 18 -15.43 -9.28 -0.10
C LYS A 18 -16.09 -7.90 -0.12
N SER A 19 -15.32 -6.84 0.06
CA SER A 19 -15.79 -5.45 0.09
C SER A 19 -15.45 -4.67 -1.18
N ASN A 20 -14.88 -5.34 -2.19
CA ASN A 20 -14.36 -4.69 -3.41
C ASN A 20 -13.40 -3.53 -3.13
N ILE A 21 -12.64 -3.61 -2.03
CA ILE A 21 -11.66 -2.58 -1.66
C ILE A 21 -10.33 -2.89 -2.34
N LYS A 22 -9.78 -1.86 -3.00
CA LYS A 22 -8.43 -1.85 -3.55
C LYS A 22 -7.72 -0.56 -3.13
N THR A 23 -6.57 -0.70 -2.48
CA THR A 23 -5.74 0.43 -2.08
C THR A 23 -4.28 0.18 -2.47
N GLN A 24 -3.49 1.26 -2.53
CA GLN A 24 -2.08 1.20 -2.90
C GLN A 24 -1.26 1.99 -1.88
N GLY A 25 -0.12 1.42 -1.48
CA GLY A 25 0.88 2.05 -0.64
C GLY A 25 2.23 2.14 -1.35
N VAL A 26 2.99 3.17 -1.02
CA VAL A 26 4.30 3.49 -1.58
C VAL A 26 5.27 3.78 -0.44
N GLY A 27 6.44 3.15 -0.48
CA GLY A 27 7.43 3.32 0.60
C GLY A 27 8.84 3.02 0.16
N ASN A 28 9.82 3.52 0.91
CA ASN A 28 11.24 3.20 0.72
C ASN A 28 11.63 1.79 1.23
N SER A 29 10.66 1.04 1.76
CA SER A 29 10.77 -0.38 2.07
C SER A 29 9.44 -1.08 1.78
N ARG A 30 9.49 -2.40 1.52
CA ARG A 30 8.28 -3.23 1.36
C ARG A 30 7.32 -3.08 2.53
N ARG A 31 7.85 -3.11 3.76
CA ARG A 31 7.08 -2.96 5.01
C ARG A 31 6.31 -1.64 5.06
N ILE A 32 6.93 -0.53 4.67
CA ILE A 32 6.27 0.78 4.69
C ILE A 32 5.16 0.83 3.65
N ALA A 33 5.41 0.37 2.43
CA ALA A 33 4.40 0.31 1.37
C ALA A 33 3.21 -0.61 1.75
N GLU A 34 3.47 -1.75 2.38
CA GLU A 34 2.44 -2.66 2.89
C GLU A 34 1.59 -2.02 3.99
N GLN A 35 2.23 -1.39 4.98
CA GLN A 35 1.53 -0.73 6.09
C GLN A 35 0.64 0.41 5.59
N GLU A 36 1.13 1.21 4.63
CA GLU A 36 0.32 2.27 4.04
C GLU A 36 -0.88 1.72 3.25
N ALA A 37 -0.67 0.69 2.42
CA ALA A 37 -1.76 0.06 1.66
C ALA A 37 -2.84 -0.51 2.60
N ALA A 38 -2.42 -1.24 3.65
CA ALA A 38 -3.32 -1.82 4.63
C ALA A 38 -4.06 -0.76 5.46
N SER A 39 -3.38 0.31 5.87
CA SER A 39 -3.99 1.42 6.62
C SER A 39 -5.09 2.11 5.80
N LYS A 40 -4.82 2.40 4.52
CA LYS A 40 -5.84 2.94 3.60
C LYS A 40 -7.03 2.01 3.44
N ALA A 41 -6.79 0.69 3.33
CA ALA A 41 -7.87 -0.29 3.22
C ALA A 41 -8.73 -0.32 4.48
N TYR A 42 -8.11 -0.25 5.66
CA TYR A 42 -8.80 -0.20 6.94
C TYR A 42 -9.66 1.08 7.09
N GLN A 43 -9.13 2.24 6.72
CA GLN A 43 -9.91 3.49 6.72
C GLN A 43 -11.14 3.38 5.80
N LEU A 44 -10.96 2.88 4.58
CA LEU A 44 -12.09 2.68 3.66
C LEU A 44 -13.13 1.67 4.20
N MET A 45 -12.69 0.64 4.94
CA MET A 45 -13.62 -0.26 5.62
C MET A 45 -14.43 0.43 6.72
N LEU A 46 -13.86 1.39 7.44
CA LEU A 46 -14.57 2.14 8.48
C LEU A 46 -15.59 3.12 7.89
N GLU A 47 -15.29 3.72 6.72
CA GLU A 47 -16.16 4.67 6.03
C GLU A 47 -17.38 4.02 5.33
N LEU A 48 -17.36 2.70 5.13
CA LEU A 48 -18.43 1.93 4.49
C LEU A 48 -19.49 1.38 5.48
N ASN A 49 -19.35 1.68 6.78
CA ASN A 49 -20.31 1.33 7.84
C ASN A 49 -21.23 2.50 8.18
#